data_AF-A0A7K0A9L9-F1
#
_entry.id   AF-A0A7K0A9L9-F1
#
_cell.length_a   1.000
_cell.length_b   1.000
_cell.length_c   1.000
_cell.angle_alpha   90.00
_cell.angle_beta   90.00
_cell.angle_gamma   90.00
#
_symmetry.space_group_name_H-M   'P 1'
#
loop_
_entity.id
_entity.type
_entity.pdbx_description
1 polymer ?
#
loop_
_entity_poly.entity_id
_entity_poly.type
_entity_poly.pdbx_seq_one_letter_code
_entity_poly.pdbx_strand_id
1 'polypeptide(L)'
;MKFGDYEATEYDPGDGLVESRYRIFFPNGYGASIIRGQFTSGGPAGLWEVAVLRRYAAHEELVYDTPINDDTLGHLSVSQVADVLDQIAELT
;
A
#
# COMPACT_ATOMS: atom_id res chain seq x y z
N MET A 1 0.32 6.09 -9.94
CA MET A 1 1.72 5.65 -10.14
C MET A 1 1.73 4.18 -10.56
N LYS A 2 2.67 3.78 -11.42
CA LYS A 2 2.82 2.38 -11.84
C LYS A 2 3.80 1.62 -10.93
N PHE A 3 3.40 0.47 -10.42
CA PHE A 3 4.22 -0.47 -9.63
C PHE A 3 4.16 -1.85 -10.31
N GLY A 4 5.21 -2.22 -11.06
CA GLY A 4 5.13 -3.40 -11.92
C GLY A 4 4.03 -3.22 -12.97
N ASP A 5 3.08 -4.15 -13.05
CA ASP A 5 1.92 -4.06 -13.94
C ASP A 5 0.72 -3.33 -13.33
N TYR A 6 0.81 -2.92 -12.07
CA TYR A 6 -0.28 -2.27 -11.33
C TYR A 6 -0.27 -0.76 -11.49
N GLU A 7 -1.43 -0.20 -11.83
CA GLU A 7 -1.64 1.26 -11.83
C GLU A 7 -2.42 1.67 -10.58
N ALA A 8 -1.72 2.30 -9.63
CA ALA A 8 -2.28 2.76 -8.37
C ALA A 8 -2.76 4.21 -8.45
N THR A 9 -3.90 4.50 -7.83
CA THR A 9 -4.54 5.82 -7.82
C THR A 9 -3.97 6.68 -6.71
N GLU A 10 -3.53 7.89 -7.04
CA GLU A 10 -3.08 8.87 -6.04
C GLU A 10 -4.24 9.32 -5.17
N TYR A 11 -3.97 9.58 -3.89
CA TYR A 11 -4.93 10.26 -3.04
C TYR A 11 -4.21 11.14 -2.02
N ASP A 12 -4.74 12.35 -1.84
CA ASP A 12 -4.26 13.34 -0.89
C ASP A 12 -5.30 13.49 0.24
N PRO A 13 -4.99 13.09 1.48
CA PRO A 13 -5.86 13.31 2.63
C PRO A 13 -5.87 14.77 3.10
N GLY A 14 -4.99 15.64 2.58
CA GLY A 14 -4.87 17.05 2.95
C GLY A 14 -4.19 17.28 4.30
N ASP A 15 -3.54 16.26 4.87
CA ASP A 15 -2.86 16.33 6.17
C ASP A 15 -1.39 16.78 6.06
N GLY A 16 -0.81 16.75 4.85
CA GLY A 16 0.59 17.12 4.59
C GLY A 16 1.62 16.19 5.26
N LEU A 17 1.21 15.02 5.74
CA LEU A 17 2.06 14.13 6.54
C LEU A 17 2.95 13.21 5.69
N VAL A 18 2.59 12.97 4.43
CA VAL A 18 3.36 12.12 3.49
C VAL A 18 3.53 12.82 2.14
N GLU A 19 4.66 12.57 1.48
CA GLU A 19 5.00 13.18 0.21
C GLU A 19 4.27 12.53 -0.97
N SER A 20 3.99 11.23 -0.88
CA SER A 20 3.32 10.47 -1.92
C SER A 20 2.49 9.37 -1.30
N ARG A 21 1.25 9.22 -1.78
CA ARG A 21 0.28 8.26 -1.25
C ARG A 21 -0.63 7.76 -2.36
N TYR A 22 -0.63 6.45 -2.55
CA TYR A 22 -1.39 5.75 -3.58
C TYR A 22 -2.21 4.64 -2.97
N ARG A 23 -3.28 4.25 -3.65
CA ARG A 23 -4.09 3.09 -3.30
C ARG A 23 -4.47 2.27 -4.52
N ILE A 24 -4.64 0.98 -4.29
CA ILE A 24 -5.16 0.02 -5.27
C ILE A 24 -6.03 -1.00 -4.56
N PHE A 25 -7.06 -1.52 -5.23
CA PHE A 25 -7.94 -2.57 -4.72
C PHE A 25 -8.16 -3.64 -5.79
N PHE A 26 -8.28 -4.87 -5.34
CA PHE A 26 -8.44 -6.06 -6.17
C PHE A 26 -9.87 -6.62 -6.05
N PRO A 27 -10.30 -7.48 -7.01
CA PRO A 27 -11.63 -8.10 -6.98
C PRO A 27 -11.89 -8.98 -5.75
N ASN A 28 -10.84 -9.48 -5.08
CA ASN A 28 -10.95 -10.25 -3.83
C ASN A 28 -11.37 -9.41 -2.61
N GLY A 29 -11.55 -8.09 -2.78
CA GLY A 29 -11.95 -7.17 -1.71
C GLY A 29 -10.79 -6.62 -0.89
N TYR A 30 -9.56 -7.08 -1.12
CA TYR A 30 -8.35 -6.53 -0.52
C TYR A 30 -7.72 -5.45 -1.40
N GLY A 31 -6.80 -4.70 -0.83
CA GLY A 31 -6.07 -3.64 -1.51
C GLY A 31 -4.83 -3.23 -0.74
N ALA A 32 -4.19 -2.17 -1.20
CA ALA A 32 -2.97 -1.65 -0.59
C ALA A 32 -3.05 -0.13 -0.44
N SER A 33 -2.56 0.37 0.70
CA SER A 33 -2.11 1.75 0.87
C SER A 33 -0.60 1.77 0.66
N ILE A 34 -0.14 2.56 -0.30
CA ILE A 34 1.27 2.63 -0.70
C ILE A 34 1.74 4.07 -0.45
N ILE A 35 2.66 4.25 0.49
CA ILE A 35 3.08 5.58 0.94
C ILE A 35 4.58 5.77 0.89
N ARG A 36 5.00 7.02 0.74
CA ARG A 36 6.38 7.47 0.89
C ARG A 36 6.41 8.90 1.43
N GLY A 37 7.32 9.16 2.35
CA GLY A 37 7.63 10.48 2.87
C GLY A 37 8.68 10.42 3.96
N GLN A 38 9.24 11.57 4.36
CA GLN A 38 10.33 11.66 5.34
C GLN A 38 10.11 10.86 6.65
N PHE A 39 8.86 10.64 7.09
CA PHE A 39 8.53 9.92 8.32
C PHE A 39 8.01 8.49 8.10
N THR A 40 7.98 8.01 6.85
CA THR A 40 7.59 6.64 6.51
C THR A 40 8.78 5.68 6.59
N SER A 41 8.52 4.39 6.76
CA SER A 41 9.55 3.36 6.84
C SER A 41 10.29 3.20 5.50
N GLY A 42 11.51 3.76 5.42
CA GLY A 42 12.34 3.78 4.21
C GLY A 42 12.19 5.05 3.36
N GLY A 43 11.26 5.94 3.72
CA GLY A 43 11.02 7.18 2.97
C GLY A 43 12.21 8.13 2.85
N PRO A 44 13.02 8.37 3.91
CA PRO A 44 14.27 9.14 3.79
C PRO A 44 15.28 8.56 2.78
N ALA A 45 15.17 7.27 2.46
CA ALA A 45 15.98 6.61 1.43
C ALA A 45 15.28 6.54 0.05
N GLY A 46 14.12 7.21 -0.11
CA GLY A 46 13.31 7.19 -1.33
C GLY A 46 12.50 5.90 -1.53
N LEU A 47 12.43 5.03 -0.52
CA LEU A 47 11.71 3.75 -0.54
C LEU A 47 10.27 3.90 -0.07
N TRP A 48 9.47 2.86 -0.34
CA TRP A 48 8.03 2.83 -0.11
C TRP A 48 7.67 1.96 1.09
N GLU A 49 6.49 2.24 1.63
CA GLU A 49 5.81 1.45 2.64
C GLU A 49 4.44 1.02 2.13
N VAL A 50 4.06 -0.23 2.42
CA VAL A 50 2.77 -0.82 2.02
C VAL A 50 2.02 -1.31 3.26
N ALA A 51 0.74 -0.95 3.34
CA ALA A 51 -0.21 -1.50 4.30
C ALA A 51 -1.37 -2.18 3.56
N VAL A 52 -1.84 -3.32 4.07
CA VAL A 52 -2.97 -4.04 3.48
C VAL A 52 -4.28 -3.35 3.86
N LEU A 53 -5.16 -3.18 2.87
CA LEU A 53 -6.51 -2.64 3.05
C LEU A 53 -7.56 -3.71 2.76
N ARG A 54 -8.72 -3.60 3.40
CA ARG A 54 -9.94 -4.30 3.01
C ARG A 54 -11.04 -3.32 2.72
N ARG A 55 -11.72 -3.55 1.60
CA ARG A 55 -12.85 -2.75 1.15
C ARG A 55 -14.15 -3.39 1.60
N TYR A 56 -14.95 -2.61 2.30
CA TYR A 56 -16.34 -2.91 2.61
C TYR A 56 -17.27 -1.98 1.84
N ALA A 57 -18.57 -2.25 1.89
CA ALA A 57 -19.57 -1.44 1.21
C ALA A 57 -19.58 0.03 1.65
N ALA A 58 -19.20 0.32 2.91
CA ALA A 58 -19.31 1.65 3.50
C ALA A 58 -17.96 2.29 3.88
N HIS A 59 -16.87 1.53 3.92
CA HIS A 59 -15.56 2.01 4.39
C HIS A 59 -14.42 1.11 3.91
N GLU A 60 -13.20 1.60 4.08
CA GLU A 60 -11.94 0.88 3.88
C GLU A 60 -11.27 0.76 5.25
N GLU A 61 -10.70 -0.39 5.58
CA GLU A 61 -10.00 -0.59 6.85
C GLU A 61 -8.60 -1.16 6.61
N LEU A 62 -7.68 -0.88 7.53
CA LEU A 62 -6.37 -1.53 7.57
C LEU A 62 -6.53 -2.95 8.09
N VAL A 63 -5.92 -3.91 7.40
CA VAL A 63 -5.91 -5.31 7.82
C VAL A 63 -4.52 -5.65 8.32
N TYR A 64 -4.45 -6.00 9.60
CA TYR A 64 -3.22 -6.38 10.27
C TYR A 64 -3.07 -7.91 10.40
N ASP A 65 -4.17 -8.65 10.31
CA ASP A 65 -4.16 -10.11 10.42
C ASP A 65 -4.10 -10.74 9.02
N THR A 66 -2.97 -10.54 8.33
CA THR A 66 -2.70 -11.20 7.05
C THR A 66 -1.39 -11.99 7.11
N PRO A 67 -1.25 -13.09 6.33
CA PRO A 67 0.02 -13.81 6.21
C PRO A 67 1.17 -12.97 5.61
N ILE A 68 0.87 -11.77 5.11
CA ILE A 68 1.84 -10.88 4.46
C ILE A 68 2.63 -10.12 5.52
N ASN A 69 1.95 -9.57 6.54
CA ASN A 69 2.55 -8.88 7.68
C ASN A 69 1.52 -8.51 8.78
N ASP A 70 2.02 -8.26 9.99
CA ASP A 70 1.23 -7.85 11.16
C ASP A 70 0.96 -6.33 11.26
N ASP A 71 1.67 -5.50 10.49
CA ASP A 71 1.59 -4.02 10.59
C ASP A 71 1.71 -3.36 9.20
N THR A 72 2.91 -2.89 8.84
CA THR A 72 3.23 -2.36 7.52
C THR A 72 4.57 -2.90 7.02
N LEU A 73 4.74 -3.02 5.69
CA LEU A 73 5.99 -3.42 5.05
C LEU A 73 6.69 -2.19 4.51
N GLY A 74 7.76 -1.76 5.17
CA GLY A 74 8.59 -0.62 4.75
C GLY A 74 9.85 -1.01 3.97
N HIS A 75 10.61 0.00 3.56
CA HIS A 75 11.89 -0.15 2.84
C HIS A 75 11.77 -0.89 1.50
N LEU A 76 10.67 -0.67 0.78
CA LEU A 76 10.38 -1.35 -0.48
C LEU A 76 10.81 -0.50 -1.68
N SER A 77 11.53 -1.11 -2.61
CA SER A 77 11.66 -0.59 -3.97
C SER A 77 10.35 -0.75 -4.76
N VAL A 78 10.24 -0.10 -5.92
CA VAL A 78 9.03 -0.20 -6.77
C VAL A 78 8.72 -1.64 -7.19
N SER A 79 9.75 -2.46 -7.47
CA SER A 79 9.56 -3.87 -7.79
C SER A 79 9.08 -4.67 -6.58
N GLN A 80 9.63 -4.41 -5.38
CA GLN A 80 9.19 -5.08 -4.16
C GLN A 80 7.76 -4.68 -3.77
N VAL A 81 7.34 -3.44 -4.05
CA VAL A 81 5.92 -3.06 -3.92
C VAL A 81 5.07 -3.92 -4.85
N ALA A 82 5.48 -4.15 -6.10
CA ALA A 82 4.75 -5.02 -7.03
C ALA A 82 4.64 -6.47 -6.50
N ASP A 83 5.73 -7.03 -5.97
CA ASP A 83 5.72 -8.38 -5.38
C ASP A 83 4.76 -8.49 -4.18
N VAL A 84 4.58 -7.41 -3.41
CA VAL A 84 3.58 -7.35 -2.32
C VAL A 84 2.17 -7.23 -2.88
N LEU A 85 1.97 -6.47 -3.96
CA LEU A 85 0.67 -6.35 -4.63
C LEU A 85 0.20 -7.68 -5.22
N ASP A 86 1.11 -8.49 -5.77
CA ASP A 86 0.81 -9.86 -6.22
C ASP A 86 0.25 -10.69 -5.05
N GLN A 87 0.91 -10.67 -3.89
CA GLN A 87 0.46 -11.40 -2.70
C GLN A 87 -0.91 -10.93 -2.20
N ILE A 88 -1.18 -9.62 -2.18
CA ILE A 88 -2.46 -9.07 -1.75
C ILE A 88 -3.58 -9.48 -2.71
N ALA A 89 -3.30 -9.57 -4.02
CA ALA A 89 -4.27 -10.00 -5.02
C ALA A 89 -4.67 -11.48 -4.88
N GLU A 90 -3.85 -12.29 -4.21
CA GLU A 90 -4.09 -13.73 -3.96
C GLU A 90 -4.76 -14.03 -2.60
N LEU A 91 -4.96 -13.03 -1.74
CA LEU A 91 -5.66 -13.19 -0.46
C LEU A 91 -7.12 -13.64 -0.63
N THR A 92 -7.63 -14.39 0.35
CA THR A 92 -9.00 -14.93 0.41
C THR A 92 -9.75 -14.50 1.65
#